data_AF-A0A2C9CAG7-F1
#
_entry.id   AF-A0A2C9CAG7-F1
#
_cell.length_a   1.000
_cell.length_b   1.000
_cell.length_c   1.000
_cell.angle_alpha   90.00
_cell.angle_beta   90.00
_cell.angle_gamma   90.00
#
_symmetry.space_group_name_H-M   'P 1'
#
loop_
_entity.id
_entity.type
_entity.pdbx_description
1 polymer ?
#
loop_
_entity_poly.entity_id
_entity_poly.type
_entity_poly.pdbx_seq_one_letter_code
_entity_poly.pdbx_strand_id
1 'polypeptide(L)'
;MDGVHPQHNSTSAYCWIEKGKKKEIPSNTGRKRINLNGAIDIETFEVTIREDESINAQSTIKLFHEIESRYAQAGTIYIISDNAKYYRSKLVKEYLANSRIKIKFLPSYSPNLNLIERLWKFFRKKILYNKYYDT
;
A
#
# COMPACT_ATOMS: atom_id res chain seq x y z
N MET A 1 2.45 7.34 1.84
CA MET A 1 2.73 6.37 0.78
C MET A 1 3.20 5.08 1.43
N ASP A 2 2.81 3.94 0.89
CA ASP A 2 3.24 2.62 1.36
C ASP A 2 2.87 1.52 0.34
N GLY A 3 3.55 0.38 0.42
CA GLY A 3 3.22 -0.82 -0.33
C GLY A 3 2.34 -1.79 0.46
N VAL A 4 1.41 -2.48 -0.20
CA VAL A 4 0.62 -3.55 0.40
C VAL A 4 0.62 -4.79 -0.48
N HIS A 5 0.57 -5.97 0.17
CA HIS A 5 0.63 -7.27 -0.50
C HIS A 5 -0.62 -8.12 -0.21
N PRO A 6 -1.77 -7.84 -0.83
CA PRO A 6 -2.97 -8.65 -0.67
C PRO A 6 -2.73 -10.09 -1.17
N GLN A 7 -3.13 -11.07 -0.37
CA GLN A 7 -3.02 -12.48 -0.72
C GLN A 7 -4.39 -13.04 -1.10
N HIS A 8 -4.41 -14.05 -1.97
CA HIS A 8 -5.66 -14.78 -2.29
C HIS A 8 -6.15 -15.66 -1.13
N ASN A 9 -5.31 -15.90 -0.12
CA ASN A 9 -5.70 -16.69 1.04
C ASN A 9 -6.73 -15.94 1.88
N SER A 10 -7.81 -16.63 2.22
CA SER A 10 -8.85 -16.13 3.10
C SER A 10 -8.25 -15.73 4.45
N THR A 11 -8.48 -14.49 4.86
CA THR A 11 -8.09 -14.03 6.20
C THR A 11 -9.30 -14.03 7.11
N SER A 12 -9.28 -14.88 8.14
CA SER A 12 -10.35 -14.92 9.14
C SER A 12 -10.32 -13.64 9.99
N ALA A 13 -11.49 -13.04 10.17
CA ALA A 13 -11.72 -11.95 11.09
C ALA A 13 -12.87 -12.30 12.05
N TYR A 14 -13.27 -11.36 12.91
CA TYR A 14 -14.38 -11.55 13.82
C TYR A 14 -15.68 -11.91 13.09
N CYS A 15 -16.37 -12.94 13.58
CA CYS A 15 -17.73 -13.30 13.17
C CYS A 15 -18.51 -13.82 14.39
N TRP A 16 -19.83 -13.64 14.36
CA TRP A 16 -20.73 -14.23 15.34
C TRP A 16 -21.14 -15.61 14.85
N ILE A 17 -20.87 -16.64 15.64
CA ILE A 17 -21.22 -18.03 15.34
C ILE A 17 -22.14 -18.52 16.46
N GLU A 18 -23.23 -19.16 16.08
CA GLU A 18 -24.17 -19.77 17.02
C GLU A 18 -23.45 -20.82 17.90
N LYS A 19 -23.77 -20.84 19.19
CA LYS A 19 -23.16 -21.78 20.14
C LYS A 19 -23.39 -23.22 19.70
N GLY A 20 -22.31 -24.00 19.62
CA GLY A 20 -22.36 -25.41 19.18
C GLY A 20 -22.27 -25.61 17.67
N LYS A 21 -22.22 -24.53 16.86
CA LYS A 21 -21.98 -24.61 15.42
C LYS A 21 -20.51 -24.34 15.10
N LYS A 22 -20.00 -25.05 14.09
CA LYS A 22 -18.72 -24.74 13.44
C LYS A 22 -19.00 -23.96 12.16
N LYS A 23 -18.20 -22.94 11.89
CA LYS A 23 -18.21 -22.23 10.61
C LYS A 23 -16.89 -22.50 9.90
N GLU A 24 -16.99 -23.14 8.75
CA GLU A 24 -15.84 -23.36 7.87
C GLU A 24 -15.68 -22.17 6.93
N ILE A 25 -14.42 -21.81 6.67
CA ILE A 25 -14.05 -20.78 5.70
C ILE A 25 -13.18 -21.47 4.65
N PRO A 26 -13.59 -21.44 3.36
CA PRO A 26 -12.77 -22.00 2.29
C PRO A 26 -11.41 -21.29 2.25
N SER A 27 -10.34 -22.04 2.03
CA SER A 27 -8.97 -21.52 1.95
C SER A 27 -8.32 -21.96 0.65
N ASN A 28 -7.40 -21.13 0.17
CA ASN A 28 -6.54 -21.47 -0.96
C ASN A 28 -5.22 -22.08 -0.48
N THR A 29 -4.62 -22.95 -1.29
CA THR A 29 -3.29 -23.55 -1.04
C THR A 29 -2.15 -22.80 -1.75
N GLY A 30 -2.49 -21.90 -2.68
CA GLY A 30 -1.53 -21.12 -3.46
C GLY A 30 -0.90 -19.96 -2.68
N ARG A 31 0.19 -19.41 -3.24
CA ARG A 31 0.87 -18.20 -2.74
C ARG A 31 0.65 -16.98 -3.64
N LYS A 32 -0.41 -16.99 -4.46
CA LYS A 32 -0.76 -15.86 -5.33
C LYS A 32 -1.00 -14.61 -4.48
N ARG A 33 -0.25 -13.55 -4.78
CA ARG A 33 -0.37 -12.23 -4.15
C ARG A 33 -0.32 -11.16 -5.22
N ILE A 34 -0.93 -10.03 -4.91
CA ILE A 34 -0.81 -8.81 -5.69
C ILE A 34 0.18 -7.90 -4.95
N ASN A 35 0.93 -7.07 -5.67
CA ASN A 35 1.75 -6.03 -5.04
C ASN A 35 1.25 -4.67 -5.48
N LEU A 36 0.71 -3.92 -4.53
CA LEU A 36 0.18 -2.60 -4.76
C LEU A 36 1.10 -1.58 -4.10
N ASN A 37 1.55 -0.57 -4.85
CA ASN A 37 2.16 0.62 -4.30
C ASN A 37 1.13 1.75 -4.30
N GLY A 38 1.00 2.47 -3.19
CA GLY A 38 -0.02 3.50 -3.08
C GLY A 38 0.44 4.78 -2.41
N ALA A 39 -0.15 5.89 -2.83
CA ALA A 39 -0.08 7.18 -2.17
C ALA A 39 -1.50 7.74 -2.01
N ILE A 40 -1.74 8.45 -0.90
CA ILE A 40 -3.00 9.12 -0.61
C ILE A 40 -2.70 10.61 -0.44
N ASP A 41 -3.51 11.44 -1.07
CA ASP A 41 -3.57 12.88 -0.81
C ASP A 41 -4.26 13.13 0.54
N ILE A 42 -3.64 13.90 1.42
CA ILE A 42 -4.15 14.12 2.77
C ILE A 42 -5.29 15.14 2.83
N GLU A 43 -5.43 16.00 1.83
CA GLU A 43 -6.45 17.04 1.76
C GLU A 43 -7.69 16.52 1.05
N THR A 44 -7.51 15.85 -0.09
CA THR A 44 -8.62 15.37 -0.93
C THR A 44 -9.01 13.92 -0.64
N PHE A 45 -8.14 13.15 0.02
CA PHE A 45 -8.24 11.69 0.18
C PHE A 45 -8.25 10.90 -1.13
N GLU A 46 -7.88 11.52 -2.25
CA GLU A 46 -7.67 10.80 -3.50
C GLU A 46 -6.48 9.86 -3.40
N VAL A 47 -6.63 8.67 -3.98
CA VAL A 47 -5.63 7.60 -3.89
C VAL A 47 -5.03 7.33 -5.26
N THR A 48 -3.72 7.37 -5.34
CA THR A 48 -2.94 6.84 -6.46
C THR A 48 -2.50 5.42 -6.11
N ILE A 49 -2.92 4.41 -6.87
CA ILE A 49 -2.51 3.01 -6.67
C ILE A 49 -1.93 2.49 -7.98
N ARG A 50 -0.77 1.83 -7.88
CA ARG A 50 -0.19 1.04 -8.96
C ARG A 50 -0.07 -0.41 -8.54
N GLU A 51 -0.41 -1.30 -9.46
CA GLU A 51 -0.01 -2.70 -9.38
C GLU A 51 1.30 -2.89 -10.15
N ASP A 52 2.25 -3.59 -9.52
CA ASP A 52 3.52 -3.95 -10.14
C ASP A 52 3.88 -5.40 -9.73
N GLU A 53 4.72 -6.07 -10.52
CA GLU A 53 5.16 -7.45 -10.22
C GLU A 53 5.91 -7.55 -8.88
N SER A 54 6.58 -6.47 -8.46
CA SER A 54 7.23 -6.35 -7.16
C SER A 54 7.32 -4.90 -6.72
N ILE A 55 7.34 -4.68 -5.41
CA ILE A 55 7.62 -3.36 -4.82
C ILE A 55 9.11 -3.20 -4.64
N ASN A 56 9.71 -2.39 -5.50
CA ASN A 56 11.14 -2.10 -5.56
C ASN A 56 11.39 -0.63 -5.96
N ALA A 57 12.65 -0.26 -6.15
CA ALA A 57 13.06 1.08 -6.53
C ALA A 57 12.41 1.55 -7.86
N GLN A 58 12.36 0.67 -8.86
CA GLN A 58 11.78 0.98 -10.18
C GLN A 58 10.26 1.22 -10.09
N SER A 59 9.52 0.34 -9.41
CA SER A 59 8.06 0.54 -9.18
C SER A 59 7.78 1.82 -8.39
N THR A 60 8.65 2.17 -7.45
CA THR A 60 8.55 3.42 -6.68
C THR A 60 8.72 4.64 -7.58
N ILE A 61 9.70 4.62 -8.48
CA ILE A 61 9.94 5.71 -9.44
C ILE A 61 8.76 5.85 -10.40
N LYS A 62 8.15 4.74 -10.87
CA LYS A 62 6.93 4.81 -11.68
C LYS A 62 5.78 5.48 -10.94
N LEU A 63 5.59 5.14 -9.66
CA LEU A 63 4.59 5.80 -8.81
C LEU A 63 4.88 7.30 -8.65
N PHE A 64 6.14 7.68 -8.45
CA PHE A 64 6.54 9.09 -8.37
C PHE A 64 6.24 9.86 -9.65
N HIS A 65 6.51 9.26 -10.81
CA HIS A 65 6.17 9.86 -12.10
C HIS A 65 4.65 10.10 -12.24
N GLU A 66 3.81 9.16 -11.82
CA GLU A 66 2.35 9.32 -11.85
C GLU A 66 1.88 10.42 -10.89
N ILE A 67 2.47 10.50 -9.70
CA ILE A 67 2.17 11.55 -8.73
C ILE A 67 2.57 12.93 -9.28
N GLU A 68 3.76 13.05 -9.86
CA GLU A 68 4.20 14.30 -10.50
C GLU A 68 3.32 14.71 -11.67
N SER A 69 2.85 13.74 -12.47
CA SER A 69 1.92 14.01 -13.56
C SER A 69 0.54 14.46 -13.05
N ARG A 70 0.01 13.79 -12.01
CA ARG A 70 -1.27 14.15 -11.39
C ARG A 70 -1.24 15.55 -10.78
N TYR A 71 -0.14 15.89 -10.11
CA TYR A 71 0.06 17.20 -9.49
C TYR A 71 1.04 18.05 -10.31
N ALA A 72 0.82 18.15 -11.62
CA ALA A 72 1.71 18.87 -12.55
C ALA A 72 1.90 20.36 -12.19
N GLN A 73 0.91 20.98 -11.56
CA GLN A 73 0.95 22.39 -11.17
C GLN A 73 1.66 22.65 -9.83
N ALA A 74 1.95 21.62 -9.04
CA ALA A 74 2.58 21.78 -7.74
C ALA A 74 4.09 22.05 -7.90
N GLY A 75 4.60 23.14 -7.30
CA GLY A 75 6.04 23.42 -7.32
C GLY A 75 6.87 22.42 -6.50
N THR A 76 6.29 21.85 -5.44
CA THR A 76 6.93 20.83 -4.59
C THR A 76 5.86 19.87 -4.06
N ILE A 77 6.17 18.58 -4.04
CA ILE A 77 5.26 17.53 -3.57
C ILE A 77 5.90 16.82 -2.38
N TYR A 78 5.31 16.92 -1.20
CA TYR A 78 5.81 16.20 -0.03
C TYR A 78 5.20 14.81 0.05
N ILE A 79 6.05 13.79 0.09
CA ILE A 79 5.61 12.40 0.27
C ILE A 79 6.05 11.91 1.64
N ILE A 80 5.08 11.54 2.49
CA ILE A 80 5.36 10.89 3.77
C ILE A 80 5.44 9.39 3.55
N SER A 81 6.53 8.76 4.01
CA SER A 81 6.78 7.34 3.82
C SER A 81 7.42 6.69 5.05
N ASP A 82 7.27 5.37 5.16
CA ASP A 82 7.99 4.56 6.13
C ASP A 82 9.48 4.42 5.75
N ASN A 83 10.23 3.65 6.54
CA ASN A 83 11.67 3.50 6.41
C ASN A 83 12.10 2.39 5.41
N ALA A 84 11.22 1.91 4.54
CA ALA A 84 11.54 0.77 3.67
C ALA A 84 12.79 1.02 2.81
N LYS A 85 13.64 -0.02 2.69
CA LYS A 85 15.00 0.09 2.10
C LYS A 85 14.98 0.61 0.67
N TYR A 86 13.97 0.24 -0.13
CA TYR A 86 13.89 0.62 -1.54
C TYR A 86 13.65 2.13 -1.73
N TYR A 87 12.98 2.82 -0.81
CA TYR A 87 12.85 4.29 -0.82
C TYR A 87 14.17 5.02 -0.61
N ARG A 88 15.16 4.35 -0.01
CA ARG A 88 16.51 4.88 0.24
C ARG A 88 17.56 4.40 -0.75
N SER A 89 17.14 3.61 -1.75
CA SER A 89 18.03 3.09 -2.78
C SER A 89 18.71 4.23 -3.53
N LYS A 90 19.91 3.96 -4.05
CA LYS A 90 20.67 4.93 -4.86
C LYS A 90 19.83 5.43 -6.05
N LEU A 91 19.15 4.51 -6.74
CA LEU A 91 18.29 4.81 -7.88
C LEU A 91 17.17 5.80 -7.53
N VAL A 92 16.49 5.60 -6.39
CA VAL A 92 15.44 6.52 -5.94
C VAL A 92 16.03 7.88 -5.56
N LYS A 93 17.20 7.92 -4.90
CA LYS A 93 17.88 9.18 -4.57
C LYS A 93 18.27 9.97 -5.81
N GLU A 94 18.78 9.30 -6.84
CA GLU A 94 19.13 9.92 -8.12
C GLU A 94 17.91 10.51 -8.82
N TYR A 95 16.78 9.78 -8.85
CA TYR A 95 15.52 10.31 -9.37
C TYR A 95 15.07 11.57 -8.60
N LEU A 96 15.12 11.52 -7.26
CA LEU A 96 14.67 12.62 -6.41
C LEU A 96 15.54 13.88 -6.48
N ALA A 97 16.77 13.77 -6.99
CA ALA A 97 17.67 14.92 -7.12
C ALA A 97 17.10 16.01 -8.04
N ASN A 98 16.42 15.59 -9.12
CA ASN A 98 15.82 16.49 -10.12
C ASN A 98 14.29 16.52 -10.07
N SER A 99 13.69 15.80 -9.11
CA SER A 99 12.23 15.71 -8.95
C SER A 99 11.69 16.83 -8.05
N ARG A 100 10.41 17.16 -8.28
CA ARG A 100 9.63 18.05 -7.38
C ARG A 100 9.23 17.34 -6.08
N ILE A 101 9.41 16.03 -6.00
CA ILE A 101 9.09 15.23 -4.83
C ILE A 101 10.14 15.40 -3.74
N LYS A 102 9.69 15.63 -2.51
CA LYS A 102 10.48 15.64 -1.29
C LYS A 102 9.93 14.60 -0.32
N ILE A 103 10.67 13.50 -0.14
CA ILE A 103 10.27 12.45 0.79
C ILE A 103 10.59 12.85 2.23
N LYS A 104 9.60 12.69 3.11
CA LYS A 104 9.73 12.79 4.56
C LYS A 104 9.54 11.40 5.17
N PHE A 105 10.60 10.90 5.79
CA PHE A 105 10.58 9.60 6.46
C PHE A 105 10.01 9.76 7.86
N LEU A 106 9.06 8.89 8.21
CA LEU A 106 8.54 8.79 9.56
C LEU A 106 9.59 8.18 10.52
N PRO A 107 9.46 8.37 11.84
CA PRO A 107 10.24 7.61 12.81
C PRO A 107 10.04 6.09 12.63
N SER A 108 11.04 5.31 13.01
CA SER A 108 10.95 3.85 12.97
C SER A 108 9.75 3.34 13.77
N TYR A 109 9.15 2.23 13.31
CA TYR A 109 8.02 1.57 13.99
C TYR A 109 6.83 2.48 14.30
N SER A 110 6.57 3.48 13.47
CA SER A 110 5.46 4.44 13.65
C SER A 110 4.37 4.31 12.58
N PRO A 111 3.80 3.12 12.32
CA PRO A 111 2.81 2.92 11.27
C PRO A 111 1.50 3.71 11.53
N ASN A 112 1.20 4.00 12.79
CA ASN A 112 0.06 4.82 13.19
C ASN A 112 0.11 6.27 12.66
N LEU A 113 1.30 6.77 12.32
CA LEU A 113 1.51 8.09 11.72
C LEU A 113 1.38 8.08 10.20
N ASN A 114 1.43 6.90 9.56
CA ASN A 114 1.27 6.78 8.11
C ASN A 114 -0.21 6.65 7.75
N LEU A 115 -0.82 7.71 7.21
CA LEU A 115 -2.25 7.73 6.92
C LEU A 115 -2.70 6.56 6.03
N ILE A 116 -1.87 6.17 5.07
CA ILE A 116 -2.20 5.11 4.12
C ILE A 116 -2.33 3.73 4.80
N GLU A 117 -1.71 3.51 5.95
CA GLU A 117 -1.89 2.26 6.72
C GLU A 117 -3.33 2.11 7.19
N ARG A 118 -4.03 3.23 7.44
CA ARG A 118 -5.47 3.22 7.72
C ARG A 118 -6.28 2.84 6.49
N LEU A 119 -5.91 3.34 5.32
CA LEU A 119 -6.51 2.95 4.05
C LEU A 119 -6.32 1.44 3.81
N TRP A 120 -5.12 0.91 4.01
CA TRP A 120 -4.84 -0.53 3.88
C TRP A 120 -5.62 -1.36 4.90
N LYS A 121 -5.76 -0.90 6.14
CA LYS A 121 -6.63 -1.54 7.13
C LYS A 121 -8.09 -1.56 6.68
N PHE A 122 -8.59 -0.46 6.13
CA PHE A 122 -9.96 -0.37 5.60
C PHE A 122 -10.16 -1.31 4.40
N PHE A 123 -9.23 -1.29 3.45
CA PHE A 123 -9.22 -2.17 2.29
C PHE A 123 -9.27 -3.65 2.70
N ARG A 124 -8.36 -4.08 3.60
CA ARG A 124 -8.34 -5.46 4.12
C ARG A 124 -9.68 -5.85 4.75
N LYS A 125 -10.27 -4.96 5.56
CA LYS A 125 -11.57 -5.20 6.21
C LYS A 125 -12.72 -5.36 5.21
N LYS A 126 -12.73 -4.60 4.13
CA LYS A 126 -13.82 -4.61 3.14
C LYS A 126 -13.67 -5.72 2.10
N ILE A 127 -12.43 -6.04 1.74
CA ILE A 127 -12.13 -6.87 0.57
C ILE A 127 -11.57 -8.25 0.98
N LEU A 128 -10.73 -8.36 2.00
CA LEU A 128 -10.06 -9.64 2.29
C LEU A 128 -10.70 -10.44 3.43
N TYR A 129 -11.23 -9.77 4.44
CA TYR A 129 -11.71 -10.43 5.64
C TYR A 129 -12.96 -11.26 5.40
N ASN A 130 -12.94 -12.51 5.86
CA ASN A 130 -14.04 -13.49 5.75
C ASN A 130 -14.54 -13.71 4.31
N LYS A 131 -13.71 -13.39 3.31
CA LYS A 131 -14.01 -13.59 1.90
C LYS A 131 -13.07 -14.64 1.31
N TYR A 132 -13.63 -15.48 0.46
CA TYR A 132 -12.91 -16.44 -0.35
C TYR A 132 -12.90 -15.96 -1.79
N TYR A 133 -11.75 -16.07 -2.44
CA TYR A 133 -11.56 -15.80 -3.86
C TYR A 133 -11.12 -17.11 -4.50
N ASP A 134 -11.79 -17.53 -5.57
CA ASP A 134 -11.36 -18.66 -6.38
C ASP A 134 -10.09 -18.31 -7.18
N THR A 135 -9.42 -19.32 -7.72
CA THR A 135 -8.08 -19.19 -8.35
C THR A 135 -7.99 -19.69 -9.76
#